data_AF-A0AAD0LRM2-F1
#
_entry.id   AF-A0AAD0LRM2-F1
#
_cell.length_a   1.000
_cell.length_b   1.000
_cell.length_c   1.000
_cell.angle_alpha   90.00
_cell.angle_beta   90.00
_cell.angle_gamma   90.00
#
_symmetry.space_group_name_H-M   'P 1'
#
loop_
_entity.id
_entity.type
_entity.pdbx_description
1 polymer ?
#
loop_
_entity_poly.entity_id
_entity_poly.type
_entity_poly.pdbx_seq_one_letter_code
_entity_poly.pdbx_strand_id
1 'polypeptide(L)'
;MEKNFTPEQIEMINRIVFAHIDRMNEKAAEIVEETERAAHHELQENGIDMTDFSPANKSFLMVTLIQNLIDRVHGGDMTVAQRLITMEAKRLNVSVNE
;
A
#
# COMPACT_ATOMS: atom_id res chain seq x y z
N MET A 1 -17.66 7.98 27.80
CA MET A 1 -18.30 9.15 27.16
C MET A 1 -17.69 9.29 25.78
N GLU A 2 -18.48 9.09 24.72
CA GLU A 2 -18.05 9.50 23.38
C GLU A 2 -17.83 11.01 23.39
N LYS A 3 -16.65 11.45 22.94
CA LYS A 3 -16.39 12.87 22.73
C LYS A 3 -17.13 13.27 21.46
N ASN A 4 -18.17 14.09 21.60
CA ASN A 4 -18.84 14.70 20.47
C ASN A 4 -18.01 15.89 19.99
N PHE A 5 -17.40 15.75 18.82
CA PHE A 5 -16.72 16.84 18.14
C PHE A 5 -17.72 17.76 17.45
N THR A 6 -17.43 19.06 17.40
CA THR A 6 -18.22 19.98 16.56
C THR A 6 -17.95 19.72 15.07
N PRO A 7 -18.84 20.15 14.15
CA PRO A 7 -18.59 20.02 12.71
C PRO A 7 -17.25 20.60 12.26
N GLU A 8 -16.84 21.75 12.82
CA GLU A 8 -15.56 22.41 12.52
C GLU A 8 -14.37 21.59 13.03
N GLN A 9 -14.52 20.95 14.20
CA GLN A 9 -13.51 20.03 14.72
C GLN A 9 -13.39 18.78 13.84
N ILE A 10 -14.50 18.24 13.36
CA ILE A 10 -14.51 17.08 12.43
C ILE A 10 -13.81 17.45 11.12
N GLU A 11 -14.11 18.62 10.55
CA GLU A 11 -13.45 19.10 9.33
C GLU A 11 -11.93 19.23 9.52
N MET A 12 -11.51 19.85 10.64
CA MET A 12 -10.10 20.01 10.96
C MET A 12 -9.40 18.66 11.18
N ILE A 13 -10.03 17.72 11.90
CA ILE A 13 -9.53 16.36 12.10
C ILE A 13 -9.35 15.66 10.75
N ASN A 14 -10.38 15.67 9.91
CA ASN A 14 -10.33 15.03 8.61
C ASN A 14 -9.19 15.60 7.77
N ARG A 15 -9.09 16.93 7.66
CA ARG A 15 -8.01 17.58 6.91
C ARG A 15 -6.62 17.15 7.38
N ILE A 16 -6.39 17.10 8.69
CA ILE A 16 -5.10 16.70 9.28
C ILE A 16 -4.82 15.22 8.98
N VAL A 17 -5.80 14.35 9.24
CA VAL A 17 -5.65 12.91 9.04
C VAL A 17 -5.38 12.59 7.57
N PHE A 18 -6.13 13.17 6.64
CA PHE A 18 -5.92 12.95 5.20
C PHE A 18 -4.57 13.49 4.74
N ALA A 19 -4.12 14.67 5.21
CA ALA A 19 -2.77 15.15 4.90
C ALA A 19 -1.66 14.21 5.40
N HIS A 20 -1.87 13.54 6.53
CA HIS A 20 -0.94 12.52 7.01
C HIS A 20 -1.00 11.23 6.17
N ILE A 21 -2.19 10.82 5.70
CA ILE A 21 -2.36 9.69 4.78
C ILE A 21 -1.64 9.98 3.46
N ASP A 22 -1.78 11.18 2.91
CA ASP A 22 -1.11 11.57 1.66
C ASP A 22 0.41 11.48 1.80
N ARG A 23 0.97 12.05 2.87
CA ARG A 23 2.41 11.93 3.18
C ARG A 23 2.86 10.49 3.39
N MET A 24 2.00 9.65 3.97
CA MET A 24 2.30 8.23 4.14
C MET A 24 2.39 7.53 2.77
N ASN A 25 1.50 7.85 1.84
CA ASN A 25 1.53 7.31 0.48
C ASN A 25 2.76 7.77 -0.30
N GLU A 26 3.15 9.03 -0.17
CA GLU A 26 4.39 9.57 -0.78
C GLU A 26 5.62 8.79 -0.28
N LYS A 27 5.76 8.62 1.03
CA LYS A 27 6.86 7.85 1.62
C LYS A 27 6.86 6.39 1.19
N ALA A 28 5.69 5.77 1.05
CA ALA A 28 5.60 4.40 0.55
C ALA A 28 6.12 4.30 -0.89
N ALA A 29 5.81 5.29 -1.74
CA ALA A 29 6.33 5.35 -3.11
C ALA A 29 7.86 5.54 -3.13
N GLU A 30 8.40 6.43 -2.29
CA GLU A 30 9.85 6.63 -2.13
C GLU A 30 10.56 5.33 -1.72
N ILE A 31 10.05 4.63 -0.71
CA ILE A 31 10.63 3.36 -0.24
C ILE A 31 10.68 2.33 -1.38
N VAL A 32 9.63 2.25 -2.20
CA VAL A 32 9.59 1.31 -3.33
C VAL A 32 10.65 1.67 -4.37
N GLU A 33 10.79 2.95 -4.73
CA GLU A 33 11.80 3.41 -5.69
C GLU A 33 13.23 3.21 -5.19
N GLU A 34 13.47 3.48 -3.91
CA GLU A 34 14.77 3.23 -3.28
C GLU A 34 15.12 1.74 -3.26
N THR A 35 14.14 0.89 -2.95
CA THR A 35 14.31 -0.56 -2.92
C THR A 35 14.60 -1.10 -4.31
N GLU A 36 13.87 -0.66 -5.34
CA GLU A 36 14.10 -1.04 -6.73
C GLU A 36 15.52 -0.69 -7.18
N ARG A 37 15.96 0.54 -6.90
CA ARG A 37 17.30 1.02 -7.26
C ARG A 37 18.40 0.22 -6.53
N ALA A 38 18.21 -0.04 -5.24
CA ALA A 38 19.18 -0.80 -4.44
C ALA A 38 19.30 -2.24 -4.96
N ALA A 39 18.18 -2.91 -5.20
CA ALA A 39 18.16 -4.27 -5.75
C ALA A 39 18.82 -4.32 -7.14
N HIS A 40 18.54 -3.35 -8.01
CA HIS A 40 19.20 -3.24 -9.31
C HIS A 40 20.71 -3.10 -9.19
N HIS A 41 21.17 -2.22 -8.30
CA HIS A 41 22.60 -2.00 -8.09
C HIS A 41 23.30 -3.28 -7.62
N GLU A 42 22.74 -3.95 -6.61
CA GLU A 42 23.31 -5.20 -6.08
C GLU A 42 23.35 -6.30 -7.15
N LEU A 43 22.31 -6.43 -7.98
CA LEU A 43 22.29 -7.39 -9.09
C LEU A 43 23.37 -7.07 -10.14
N GLN A 44 23.56 -5.79 -10.48
CA GLN A 44 24.63 -5.36 -11.40
C GLN A 44 26.02 -5.62 -10.83
N GLU A 45 26.25 -5.35 -9.55
CA GLU A 45 27.52 -5.66 -8.86
C GLU A 45 27.84 -7.16 -8.88
N ASN A 46 26.82 -8.00 -8.90
CA ASN A 46 26.94 -9.45 -9.03
C ASN A 46 26.95 -9.94 -10.49
N GLY A 47 27.08 -9.04 -11.47
CA GLY A 47 27.22 -9.36 -12.89
C GLY A 47 25.93 -9.81 -13.58
N ILE A 48 24.77 -9.54 -12.99
CA ILE A 48 23.47 -9.85 -13.58
C ILE A 48 23.00 -8.66 -14.42
N ASP A 49 22.81 -8.89 -15.72
CA ASP A 49 22.25 -7.90 -16.63
C ASP A 49 20.72 -7.83 -16.47
N MET A 50 20.22 -6.61 -16.29
CA MET A 50 18.83 -6.30 -15.98
C MET A 50 18.18 -5.44 -17.09
N THR A 51 18.88 -5.25 -18.21
CA THR A 51 18.46 -4.36 -19.31
C THR A 51 17.09 -4.73 -19.89
N ASP A 52 16.80 -6.03 -19.98
CA ASP A 52 15.54 -6.55 -20.54
C ASP A 52 14.50 -6.95 -19.46
N PHE A 53 14.92 -7.10 -18.20
CA PHE A 53 14.05 -7.59 -17.14
C PHE A 53 14.54 -7.18 -15.74
N SER A 54 13.66 -6.55 -14.96
CA SER A 54 13.88 -6.26 -13.55
C SER A 54 12.95 -7.08 -12.64
N PRO A 55 13.44 -8.11 -11.93
CA PRO A 55 12.68 -8.85 -10.92
C PRO A 55 12.15 -7.98 -9.78
N ALA A 56 12.81 -6.86 -9.45
CA ALA A 56 12.43 -5.95 -8.37
C ALA A 56 11.75 -4.67 -8.88
N ASN A 57 11.01 -4.75 -10.00
CA ASN A 57 10.35 -3.57 -10.55
C ASN A 57 9.29 -2.98 -9.58
N LYS A 58 9.04 -1.67 -9.71
CA LYS A 58 8.10 -0.91 -8.88
C LYS A 58 6.74 -1.59 -8.68
N SER A 59 6.14 -2.15 -9.72
CA SER A 59 4.82 -2.79 -9.65
C SER A 59 4.84 -4.04 -8.78
N PHE A 60 5.83 -4.90 -8.96
CA PHE A 60 6.00 -6.12 -8.15
C PHE A 60 6.24 -5.79 -6.68
N LEU A 61 7.10 -4.82 -6.39
CA LEU A 61 7.41 -4.39 -5.03
C LEU A 61 6.16 -3.80 -4.33
N MET A 62 5.39 -2.97 -5.05
CA MET A 62 4.16 -2.37 -4.51
C MET A 62 3.11 -3.44 -4.17
N VAL A 63 2.87 -4.39 -5.06
CA VAL A 63 1.92 -5.50 -4.81
C VAL A 63 2.37 -6.35 -3.64
N THR A 64 3.67 -6.66 -3.55
CA THR A 64 4.24 -7.42 -2.43
C THR A 64 4.06 -6.70 -1.09
N LEU A 65 4.28 -5.38 -1.06
CA LEU A 65 4.07 -4.56 0.13
C LEU A 65 2.59 -4.54 0.55
N ILE A 66 1.67 -4.36 -0.41
CA ILE A 66 0.22 -4.36 -0.15
C ILE A 66 -0.22 -5.71 0.42
N GLN A 67 0.20 -6.82 -0.17
CA GLN A 67 -0.15 -8.16 0.32
C GLN A 67 0.32 -8.36 1.77
N ASN A 68 1.58 -8.03 2.07
CA ASN A 68 2.11 -8.13 3.43
C ASN A 68 1.34 -7.27 4.45
N LEU A 69 0.87 -6.09 4.04
CA LEU A 69 0.05 -5.24 4.90
C LEU A 69 -1.35 -5.82 5.12
N ILE A 70 -1.98 -6.37 4.07
CA ILE A 70 -3.27 -7.06 4.18
C ILE A 70 -3.14 -8.26 5.13
N ASP A 71 -2.09 -9.07 4.96
CA ASP A 71 -1.80 -10.24 5.80
C ASP A 71 -1.71 -9.88 7.28
N ARG A 72 -1.03 -8.76 7.57
CA ARG A 72 -0.91 -8.21 8.93
C ARG A 72 -2.24 -7.71 9.49
N VAL A 73 -3.09 -7.09 8.66
CA VAL A 73 -4.37 -6.55 9.09
C VAL A 73 -5.34 -7.67 9.43
N HIS A 74 -5.42 -8.71 8.60
CA HIS A 74 -6.35 -9.81 8.85
C HIS A 74 -5.79 -10.83 9.86
N GLY A 75 -4.47 -10.92 10.05
CA GLY A 75 -3.87 -11.76 11.09
C GLY A 75 -4.17 -13.25 10.95
N GLY A 76 -4.38 -13.73 9.72
CA GLY A 76 -4.85 -15.09 9.43
C GLY A 76 -6.39 -15.26 9.38
N ASP A 77 -7.18 -14.24 9.72
CA ASP A 77 -8.64 -14.32 9.68
C ASP A 77 -9.16 -14.18 8.23
N MET A 78 -9.70 -15.28 7.70
CA MET A 78 -10.24 -15.34 6.34
C MET A 78 -11.47 -14.45 6.14
N THR A 79 -12.30 -14.26 7.16
CA THR A 79 -13.49 -13.41 7.08
C THR A 79 -13.09 -11.94 6.98
N VAL A 80 -12.07 -11.52 7.74
CA VAL A 80 -11.52 -10.17 7.63
C VAL A 80 -10.87 -9.97 6.26
N ALA A 81 -10.09 -10.95 5.77
CA ALA A 81 -9.48 -10.89 4.44
C ALA A 81 -10.53 -10.72 3.32
N GLN A 82 -11.58 -11.55 3.32
CA GLN A 82 -12.68 -11.45 2.35
C GLN A 82 -13.38 -10.08 2.40
N ARG A 83 -13.57 -9.53 3.61
CA ARG A 83 -14.19 -8.20 3.78
C ARG A 83 -13.33 -7.10 3.18
N LEU A 84 -12.01 -7.13 3.40
CA LEU A 84 -11.07 -6.16 2.84
C LEU A 84 -11.07 -6.20 1.30
N ILE A 85 -10.97 -7.40 0.72
CA ILE A 85 -11.02 -7.59 -0.75
C ILE A 85 -12.33 -7.07 -1.33
N THR A 86 -13.46 -7.38 -0.69
CA THR A 86 -14.79 -6.91 -1.13
C THR A 86 -14.91 -5.39 -1.06
N MET A 87 -14.39 -4.76 -0.01
CA MET A 87 -14.39 -3.31 0.13
C MET A 87 -13.56 -2.64 -0.97
N GLU A 88 -12.39 -3.20 -1.28
CA GLU A 88 -11.51 -2.68 -2.31
C GLU A 88 -12.11 -2.84 -3.72
N ALA A 89 -12.70 -4.00 -4.01
CA ALA A 89 -13.39 -4.22 -5.28
C ALA A 89 -14.54 -3.23 -5.48
N LYS A 90 -15.36 -2.99 -4.44
CA LYS A 90 -16.40 -1.96 -4.46
C LYS A 90 -15.84 -0.56 -4.70
N ARG A 91 -14.73 -0.20 -4.04
CA ARG A 91 -14.05 1.09 -4.22
C ARG A 91 -13.61 1.29 -5.68
N LEU A 92 -13.14 0.23 -6.32
CA LEU A 92 -12.70 0.23 -7.72
C LEU A 92 -13.85 0.03 -8.72
N ASN A 93 -15.09 -0.13 -8.26
CA ASN A 93 -16.25 -0.46 -9.07
C ASN A 93 -16.06 -1.75 -9.90
N VAL A 94 -15.31 -2.71 -9.34
CA VAL A 94 -15.07 -4.04 -9.92
C VAL A 94 -15.97 -5.04 -9.21
N SER A 95 -16.64 -5.89 -9.99
CA SER A 95 -17.38 -7.02 -9.44
C SER A 95 -16.45 -8.21 -9.31
N VAL A 96 -16.25 -8.69 -8.08
CA VAL A 96 -15.61 -9.98 -7.82
C VAL A 96 -16.72 -11.03 -7.89
N ASN A 97 -17.08 -11.44 -9.10
CA ASN A 97 -17.91 -12.62 -9.28
C ASN A 97 -16.96 -13.79 -9.51
N GLU A 98 -17.06 -14.82 -8.67
CA GLU A 98 -16.54 -16.16 -8.98
C GLU A 98 -17.29 -16.78 -10.16
#